data_AF-A0A2V8TVA9-F1
#
_entry.id   AF-A0A2V8TVA9-F1
#
_cell.length_a   1.000
_cell.length_b   1.000
_cell.length_c   1.000
_cell.angle_alpha   90.00
_cell.angle_beta   90.00
_cell.angle_gamma   90.00
#
_symmetry.space_group_name_H-M   'P 1'
#
loop_
_entity.id
_entity.type
_entity.pdbx_description
1 polymer ?
#
loop_
_entity_poly.entity_id
_entity_poly.type
_entity_poly.pdbx_seq_one_letter_code
_entity_poly.pdbx_strand_id
1 'polypeptide(L)'
;VVEQGDWVLWKHAGTTRLHTTTSGVNCSADGLWRGELQPGGQFGRLFVEPPGRALPYFSEPDCLIGMTGEVDVTGDILLTVADVSGAALLSWTGGSGSYRVARSDVPGFVGPSSTSFAPAGGDSGSSFTDSAPVGAGHAHFYLIVNKF
;
A
#
# COMPACT_ATOMS: atom_id res chain seq x y z
N VAL A 1 0.36 -6.19 -0.69
CA VAL A 1 -0.67 -5.96 -1.74
C VAL A 1 -0.59 -4.51 -2.17
N VAL A 2 -0.89 -4.21 -3.44
CA VAL A 2 -0.88 -2.84 -3.99
C VAL A 2 -2.04 -2.64 -4.95
N GLU A 3 -2.56 -1.41 -5.05
CA GLU A 3 -3.55 -1.05 -6.07
C GLU A 3 -2.86 -0.88 -7.43
N GLN A 4 -3.61 -1.08 -8.50
CA GLN A 4 -3.14 -0.72 -9.83
C GLN A 4 -2.87 0.80 -9.87
N GLY A 5 -1.65 1.18 -10.27
CA GLY A 5 -1.20 2.57 -10.26
C GLY A 5 -0.36 2.95 -9.02
N ASP A 6 -0.17 2.04 -8.07
CA ASP A 6 0.70 2.29 -6.91
C ASP A 6 2.19 2.15 -7.25
N TRP A 7 3.00 2.96 -6.56
CA TRP A 7 4.44 2.79 -6.51
C TRP A 7 4.84 1.92 -5.32
N VAL A 8 5.64 0.89 -5.59
CA VAL A 8 6.37 0.17 -4.54
C VAL A 8 7.81 0.64 -4.54
N LEU A 9 8.32 0.93 -3.34
CA LEU A 9 9.71 1.28 -3.10
C LEU A 9 10.35 0.19 -2.23
N TRP A 10 11.21 -0.62 -2.83
CA TRP A 10 12.09 -1.50 -2.08
C TRP A 10 13.28 -0.69 -1.58
N LYS A 11 13.61 -0.88 -0.30
CA LYS A 11 14.76 -0.24 0.34
C LYS A 11 15.70 -1.30 0.86
N HIS A 12 16.98 -1.12 0.56
CA HIS A 12 18.01 -1.93 1.15
C HIS A 12 18.21 -1.54 2.62
N ALA A 13 18.01 -2.47 3.55
CA ALA A 13 18.10 -2.21 5.00
C ALA A 13 19.54 -1.97 5.53
N GLY A 14 20.49 -1.64 4.64
CA GLY A 14 21.85 -1.24 5.02
C GLY A 14 22.86 -2.35 5.30
N THR A 15 22.61 -3.61 4.91
CA THR A 15 23.66 -4.64 4.92
C THR A 15 24.74 -4.35 3.86
N THR A 16 25.88 -5.04 3.89
CA THR A 16 27.00 -4.82 2.96
C THR A 16 26.85 -5.56 1.62
N ARG A 17 25.91 -6.50 1.52
CA ARG A 17 25.73 -7.35 0.35
C ARG A 17 24.69 -6.76 -0.59
N LEU A 18 24.90 -6.87 -1.90
CA LEU A 18 23.91 -6.54 -2.91
C LEU A 18 22.69 -7.48 -2.81
N HIS A 19 21.49 -6.92 -2.92
CA HIS A 19 20.26 -7.67 -3.18
C HIS A 19 19.60 -7.18 -4.47
N THR A 20 18.62 -7.95 -4.97
CA THR A 20 17.73 -7.49 -6.04
C THR A 20 16.27 -7.69 -5.67
N THR A 21 15.40 -7.01 -6.41
CA THR A 21 14.01 -7.41 -6.60
C THR A 21 13.85 -7.76 -8.07
N THR A 22 13.85 -9.07 -8.36
CA THR A 22 13.74 -9.61 -9.71
C THR A 22 12.46 -10.40 -9.82
N SER A 23 11.59 -10.06 -10.78
CA SER A 23 10.34 -10.77 -10.99
C SER A 23 10.56 -12.15 -11.54
N GLY A 24 9.76 -13.10 -11.06
CA GLY A 24 9.80 -14.49 -11.47
C GLY A 24 9.75 -15.44 -10.29
N VAL A 25 9.87 -16.73 -10.59
CA VAL A 25 9.65 -17.82 -9.65
C VAL A 25 10.77 -18.84 -9.76
N ASN A 26 11.08 -19.53 -8.67
CA ASN A 26 12.12 -20.58 -8.62
C ASN A 26 13.47 -20.12 -9.20
N CYS A 27 13.89 -18.90 -8.88
CA CYS A 27 15.13 -18.29 -9.34
C CYS A 27 15.23 -18.11 -10.86
N SER A 28 14.10 -18.17 -11.57
CA SER A 28 14.02 -17.88 -12.99
C SER A 28 13.28 -16.56 -13.19
N ALA A 29 13.98 -15.58 -13.77
CA ALA A 29 13.37 -14.30 -14.09
C ALA A 29 12.29 -14.44 -15.18
N ASP A 30 11.18 -13.72 -15.05
CA ASP A 30 10.09 -13.68 -16.04
C ASP A 30 10.12 -12.41 -16.92
N GLY A 31 10.99 -11.45 -16.60
CA GLY A 31 11.24 -10.24 -17.37
C GLY A 31 10.33 -9.05 -17.07
N LEU A 32 9.41 -9.12 -16.08
CA LEU A 32 8.54 -8.00 -15.73
C LEU A 32 9.29 -6.84 -15.05
N TRP A 33 10.26 -7.13 -14.19
CA TRP A 33 11.20 -6.15 -13.66
C TRP A 33 12.47 -6.79 -13.10
N ARG A 34 13.51 -5.95 -13.00
CA ARG A 34 14.71 -6.23 -12.23
C ARG A 34 15.21 -4.92 -11.63
N GLY A 35 15.23 -4.85 -10.30
CA GLY A 35 15.75 -3.72 -9.55
C GLY A 35 16.97 -4.12 -8.74
N GLU A 36 18.11 -3.47 -8.97
CA GLU A 36 19.28 -3.63 -8.12
C GLU A 36 19.18 -2.79 -6.86
N LEU A 37 19.48 -3.39 -5.71
CA LEU A 37 19.47 -2.75 -4.41
C LEU A 37 20.88 -2.80 -3.83
N GLN A 38 21.70 -1.83 -4.20
CA GLN A 38 23.00 -1.61 -3.57
C GLN A 38 22.84 -1.33 -2.06
N PRO A 39 23.87 -1.54 -1.23
CA PRO A 39 23.87 -1.15 0.18
C PRO A 39 23.35 0.28 0.40
N GLY A 40 22.20 0.41 1.09
CA GLY A 40 21.54 1.69 1.37
C GLY A 40 20.76 2.29 0.19
N GLY A 41 20.74 1.60 -0.96
CA GLY A 41 20.00 1.99 -2.14
C GLY A 41 18.51 1.66 -2.07
N GLN A 42 17.79 2.12 -3.09
CA GLN A 42 16.36 1.90 -3.23
C GLN A 42 16.00 1.71 -4.71
N PHE A 43 14.94 0.94 -4.95
CA PHE A 43 14.37 0.74 -6.28
C PHE A 43 12.86 0.97 -6.19
N GLY A 44 12.36 1.85 -7.05
CA GLY A 44 10.94 2.15 -7.17
C GLY A 44 10.38 1.60 -8.47
N ARG A 45 9.18 1.03 -8.42
CA ARG A 45 8.42 0.65 -9.62
C ARG A 45 6.94 0.96 -9.45
N LEU A 46 6.34 1.47 -10.53
CA LEU A 46 4.89 1.60 -10.70
C LEU A 46 4.30 0.23 -11.12
N PHE A 47 3.27 -0.22 -10.42
CA PHE A 47 2.52 -1.41 -10.81
C PHE A 47 1.32 -1.03 -11.66
N VAL A 48 1.27 -1.52 -12.89
CA VAL A 48 0.17 -1.27 -13.85
C VAL A 48 -0.47 -2.56 -14.36
N GLU A 49 0.00 -3.69 -13.86
CA GLU A 49 -0.54 -5.00 -14.18
C GLU A 49 -2.02 -5.10 -13.79
N PRO A 50 -2.83 -5.90 -14.52
CA PRO A 50 -4.23 -6.10 -14.16
C PRO A 50 -4.40 -6.68 -12.75
N PRO A 51 -5.49 -6.35 -12.07
CA PRO A 51 -5.77 -6.86 -10.73
C PRO A 51 -6.04 -8.36 -10.72
N GLY A 52 -5.86 -9.00 -9.56
CA GLY A 52 -6.05 -10.43 -9.37
C GLY A 52 -4.86 -11.27 -9.80
N ARG A 53 -3.70 -10.63 -10.03
CA ARG A 53 -2.45 -11.29 -10.36
C ARG A 53 -1.46 -11.17 -9.21
N ALA A 54 -1.01 -12.32 -8.73
CA ALA A 54 0.15 -12.47 -7.88
C ALA A 54 1.44 -12.41 -8.73
N LEU A 55 2.37 -11.55 -8.35
CA LEU A 55 3.65 -11.33 -9.03
C LEU A 55 4.78 -11.78 -8.10
N PRO A 56 5.27 -13.03 -8.25
CA PRO A 56 6.38 -13.52 -7.44
C PRO A 56 7.67 -12.80 -7.83
N TYR A 57 8.54 -12.63 -6.85
CA TYR A 57 9.86 -12.07 -7.04
C TYR A 57 10.88 -12.71 -6.11
N PHE A 58 12.15 -12.53 -6.44
CA PHE A 58 13.26 -13.03 -5.67
C PHE A 58 14.45 -12.07 -5.74
N SER A 59 15.38 -12.24 -4.80
CA SER A 59 16.70 -11.64 -4.87
C SER A 59 17.66 -12.62 -5.57
N GLU A 60 18.24 -12.23 -6.70
CA GLU A 60 19.14 -13.11 -7.49
C GLU A 60 20.29 -13.70 -6.67
N PRO A 61 21.00 -12.94 -5.81
CA PRO A 61 22.08 -13.48 -5.00
C PRO A 61 21.61 -14.46 -3.91
N ASP A 62 20.33 -14.41 -3.52
CA ASP A 62 19.81 -15.05 -2.31
C ASP A 62 18.57 -15.92 -2.56
N CYS A 63 18.26 -16.21 -3.83
CA CYS A 63 17.07 -16.95 -4.17
C CYS A 63 17.10 -18.38 -3.61
N LEU A 64 18.26 -19.05 -3.68
CA LEU A 64 18.43 -20.41 -3.18
C LEU A 64 18.37 -20.52 -1.64
N ILE A 65 18.47 -19.40 -0.93
CA ILE A 65 18.28 -19.34 0.53
C ILE A 65 16.89 -18.81 0.91
N GLY A 66 15.98 -18.68 -0.06
CA GLY A 66 14.58 -18.37 0.16
C GLY A 66 14.25 -16.88 0.24
N MET A 67 15.12 -15.98 -0.23
CA MET A 67 14.80 -14.55 -0.32
C MET A 67 13.85 -14.28 -1.49
N THR A 68 12.58 -14.63 -1.27
CA THR A 68 11.47 -14.46 -2.21
C THR A 68 10.38 -13.59 -1.60
N GLY A 69 9.50 -13.11 -2.46
CA GLY A 69 8.28 -12.42 -2.06
C GLY A 69 7.25 -12.44 -3.18
N GLU A 70 6.12 -11.81 -2.91
CA GLU A 70 5.02 -11.73 -3.86
C GLU A 70 4.39 -10.34 -3.78
N VAL A 71 3.99 -9.80 -4.93
CA VAL A 71 3.18 -8.59 -5.03
C VAL A 71 1.83 -8.96 -5.63
N ASP A 72 0.79 -8.89 -4.81
CA ASP A 72 -0.58 -8.97 -5.30
C ASP A 72 -1.05 -7.59 -5.76
N VAL A 73 -1.46 -7.50 -7.02
CA VAL A 73 -2.08 -6.28 -7.56
C VAL A 73 -3.60 -6.38 -7.44
N THR A 74 -4.23 -5.38 -6.84
CA THR A 74 -5.68 -5.25 -6.67
C THR A 74 -6.23 -4.12 -7.53
N GLY A 75 -7.55 -4.09 -7.67
CA GLY A 75 -8.21 -2.95 -8.30
C GLY A 75 -8.30 -1.78 -7.33
N ASP A 76 -8.58 -0.61 -7.87
CA ASP A 76 -8.69 0.65 -7.10
C ASP A 76 -9.66 0.53 -5.92
N ILE A 77 -9.33 1.21 -4.83
CA ILE A 77 -10.26 1.46 -3.74
C ILE A 77 -11.13 2.65 -4.10
N LEU A 78 -12.40 2.36 -4.43
CA LEU A 78 -13.39 3.38 -4.76
C LEU A 78 -13.99 3.96 -3.48
N LEU A 79 -13.45 5.09 -3.03
CA LEU A 79 -13.89 5.80 -1.84
C LEU A 79 -15.05 6.76 -2.12
N THR A 80 -16.04 6.74 -1.24
CA THR A 80 -17.11 7.73 -1.17
C THR A 80 -17.18 8.33 0.22
N VAL A 81 -17.55 9.61 0.29
CA VAL A 81 -17.71 10.35 1.55
C VAL A 81 -19.08 11.02 1.55
N ALA A 82 -19.81 10.85 2.65
CA ALA A 82 -21.08 11.51 2.91
C ALA A 82 -21.05 12.20 4.27
N ASP A 83 -21.72 13.34 4.39
CA ASP A 83 -22.04 13.93 5.69
C ASP A 83 -23.30 13.26 6.23
N VAL A 84 -23.21 12.68 7.43
CA VAL A 84 -24.34 12.10 8.14
C VAL A 84 -24.40 12.72 9.53
N SER A 85 -25.33 13.66 9.70
CA SER A 85 -25.57 14.35 10.99
C SER A 85 -24.32 15.04 11.55
N GLY A 86 -23.49 15.62 10.68
CA GLY A 86 -22.26 16.32 11.07
C GLY A 86 -21.06 15.40 11.32
N ALA A 87 -21.17 14.12 10.96
CA ALA A 87 -20.05 13.17 10.92
C ALA A 87 -19.73 12.80 9.47
N ALA A 88 -18.45 12.57 9.17
CA ALA A 88 -18.04 12.03 7.88
C ALA A 88 -18.22 10.51 7.86
N LEU A 89 -19.13 10.02 7.04
CA LEU A 89 -19.28 8.61 6.72
C LEU A 89 -18.48 8.29 5.47
N LEU A 90 -17.44 7.49 5.63
CA LEU A 90 -16.63 6.93 4.56
C LEU A 90 -17.14 5.53 4.23
N SER A 91 -17.26 5.23 2.95
CA SER A 91 -17.53 3.88 2.48
C SER A 91 -16.77 3.58 1.20
N TRP A 92 -16.33 2.33 1.05
CA TRP A 92 -15.48 1.94 -0.07
C TRP A 92 -15.76 0.53 -0.59
N THR A 93 -15.31 0.29 -1.82
CA THR A 93 -15.32 -1.01 -2.50
C THR A 93 -14.01 -1.19 -3.26
N GLY A 94 -13.74 -2.39 -3.77
CA GLY A 94 -12.49 -2.69 -4.51
C GLY A 94 -11.36 -3.13 -3.59
N GLY A 95 -10.10 -2.90 -3.97
CA GLY A 95 -8.93 -3.24 -3.15
C GLY A 95 -8.78 -4.72 -2.79
N SER A 96 -8.10 -4.98 -1.66
CA SER A 96 -7.71 -6.31 -1.19
C SER A 96 -8.76 -7.01 -0.32
N GLY A 97 -9.81 -6.31 0.12
CA GLY A 97 -10.70 -6.80 1.17
C GLY A 97 -10.13 -6.68 2.59
N SER A 98 -8.93 -6.10 2.77
CA SER A 98 -8.36 -5.77 4.09
C SER A 98 -7.79 -4.36 4.10
N TYR A 99 -8.27 -3.51 5.01
CA TYR A 99 -8.05 -2.08 4.95
C TYR A 99 -7.58 -1.47 6.25
N ARG A 100 -6.96 -0.31 6.11
CA ARG A 100 -6.70 0.63 7.18
C ARG A 100 -7.16 2.01 6.72
N VAL A 101 -7.80 2.74 7.63
CA VAL A 101 -8.20 4.13 7.42
C VAL A 101 -7.12 5.02 7.99
N ALA A 102 -6.68 6.03 7.26
CA ALA A 102 -5.84 7.10 7.77
C ALA A 102 -6.60 8.43 7.70
N ARG A 103 -6.51 9.22 8.77
CA ARG A 103 -6.98 10.62 8.81
C ARG A 103 -5.81 11.53 9.09
N SER A 104 -5.77 12.69 8.45
CA SER A 104 -4.79 13.75 8.74
C SER A 104 -5.39 15.13 8.57
N ASP A 105 -4.84 16.12 9.26
CA ASP A 105 -5.16 17.54 9.04
C ASP A 105 -4.35 18.14 7.87
N VAL A 106 -3.45 17.35 7.27
CA VAL A 106 -2.64 17.75 6.11
C VAL A 106 -2.72 16.69 5.01
N PRO A 107 -2.75 17.09 3.72
CA PRO A 107 -2.95 16.14 2.61
C PRO A 107 -1.79 15.16 2.42
N GLY A 108 -0.62 15.43 3.01
CA GLY A 108 0.55 14.57 2.90
C GLY A 108 0.57 13.36 3.81
N PHE A 109 -0.37 13.25 4.77
CA PHE A 109 -0.39 12.17 5.79
C PHE A 109 0.95 11.99 6.52
N VAL A 110 1.66 13.10 6.75
CA VAL A 110 2.94 13.14 7.46
C VAL A 110 2.78 13.89 8.79
N GLY A 111 3.57 13.49 9.79
CA GLY A 111 3.60 14.17 11.08
C GLY A 111 2.49 13.73 12.05
N PRO A 112 2.43 14.38 13.22
CA PRO A 112 1.69 13.88 14.39
C PRO A 112 0.16 13.95 14.27
N SER A 113 -0.38 14.74 13.34
CA SER A 113 -1.83 14.78 13.09
C SER A 113 -2.34 13.57 12.29
N SER A 114 -1.43 12.78 11.71
CA SER A 114 -1.79 11.61 10.90
C SER A 114 -2.03 10.40 11.80
N THR A 115 -3.27 9.93 11.83
CA THR A 115 -3.71 8.81 12.69
C THR A 115 -4.31 7.69 11.86
N SER A 116 -4.13 6.44 12.30
CA SER A 116 -4.73 5.26 11.66
C SER A 116 -5.84 4.65 12.50
N PHE A 117 -6.86 4.14 11.83
CA PHE A 117 -8.04 3.51 12.42
C PHE A 117 -8.34 2.20 11.69
N ALA A 118 -8.99 1.28 12.41
CA ALA A 118 -9.61 0.11 11.81
C ALA A 118 -10.98 0.49 11.21
N PRO A 119 -11.39 -0.14 10.10
CA PRO A 119 -12.75 -0.01 9.60
C PRO A 119 -13.81 -0.52 10.60
N ALA A 120 -15.05 -0.08 10.41
CA ALA A 120 -16.19 -0.65 11.10
C ALA A 120 -16.38 -2.12 10.67
N GLY A 121 -16.33 -3.05 11.64
CA GLY A 121 -16.32 -4.49 11.37
C GLY A 121 -14.91 -5.11 11.30
N GLY A 122 -13.86 -4.36 11.66
CA GLY A 122 -12.48 -4.83 11.65
C GLY A 122 -11.82 -4.65 10.29
N ASP A 123 -10.69 -5.31 10.05
CA ASP A 123 -9.87 -5.09 8.86
C ASP A 123 -10.62 -5.34 7.54
N SER A 124 -11.62 -6.21 7.51
CA SER A 124 -12.45 -6.49 6.34
C SER A 124 -13.66 -5.58 6.19
N GLY A 125 -13.85 -4.64 7.11
CA GLY A 125 -14.93 -3.66 7.04
C GLY A 125 -14.75 -2.71 5.85
N SER A 126 -15.88 -2.23 5.32
CA SER A 126 -15.92 -1.35 4.14
C SER A 126 -16.46 0.05 4.44
N SER A 127 -16.47 0.44 5.72
CA SER A 127 -16.93 1.76 6.15
C SER A 127 -16.19 2.26 7.39
N PHE A 128 -16.23 3.57 7.59
CA PHE A 128 -15.71 4.25 8.78
C PHE A 128 -16.50 5.54 9.01
N THR A 129 -16.85 5.82 10.26
CA THR A 129 -17.53 7.06 10.63
C THR A 129 -16.59 7.89 11.50
N ASP A 130 -16.33 9.13 11.08
CA ASP A 130 -15.56 10.10 11.84
C ASP A 130 -16.46 11.21 12.37
N SER A 131 -16.58 11.30 13.69
CA SER A 131 -17.32 12.37 14.38
C SER A 131 -16.41 13.48 14.89
N ALA A 132 -15.10 13.45 14.56
CA ALA A 132 -14.20 14.53 14.94
C ALA A 132 -14.61 15.84 14.25
N PRO A 133 -14.78 16.94 14.99
CA PRO A 133 -15.18 18.21 14.40
C PRO A 133 -14.08 18.75 13.47
N VAL A 134 -14.51 19.44 12.42
CA VAL A 134 -13.64 20.21 11.53
C VAL A 134 -13.82 21.70 11.83
N GLY A 135 -12.75 22.36 12.25
CA GLY A 135 -12.77 23.81 12.51
C GLY A 135 -13.01 24.62 11.24
N ALA A 136 -13.56 25.83 11.37
CA ALA A 136 -13.75 26.73 10.23
C ALA A 136 -12.41 27.01 9.53
N GLY A 137 -12.35 26.80 8.21
CA GLY A 137 -11.13 26.97 7.41
C GLY A 137 -10.15 25.79 7.47
N HIS A 138 -10.51 24.71 8.17
CA HIS A 138 -9.74 23.46 8.22
C HIS A 138 -10.46 22.35 7.45
N ALA A 139 -9.75 21.25 7.20
CA ALA A 139 -10.30 20.05 6.59
C ALA A 139 -9.60 18.81 7.15
N HIS A 140 -10.36 17.72 7.27
CA HIS A 140 -9.79 16.39 7.43
C HIS A 140 -9.52 15.79 6.06
N PHE A 141 -8.36 15.19 5.91
CA PHE A 141 -7.97 14.39 4.76
C PHE A 141 -8.06 12.92 5.14
N TYR A 142 -8.61 12.11 4.25
CA TYR A 142 -8.79 10.69 4.47
C TYR A 142 -8.10 9.89 3.38
N LEU A 143 -7.48 8.79 3.79
CA LEU A 143 -6.87 7.82 2.89
C LEU A 143 -7.28 6.43 3.35
N ILE A 144 -7.83 5.65 2.42
CA ILE A 144 -8.08 4.22 2.62
C ILE A 144 -6.99 3.48 1.89
N VAL A 145 -6.31 2.57 2.57
CA VAL A 145 -5.23 1.76 1.97
C VAL A 145 -5.44 0.29 2.28
N ASN A 146 -4.91 -0.56 1.40
CA ASN A 146 -4.72 -1.97 1.70
C ASN A 146 -3.81 -2.13 2.93
N LYS A 147 -4.17 -3.05 3.84
CA LYS A 147 -3.44 -3.24 5.11
C LYS A 147 -2.13 -4.03 4.95
N PHE A 148 -2.05 -4.92 3.95
CA PHE A 148 -0.95 -5.85 3.73
C PHE A 148 -0.41 -5.73 2.30
#